data_AF-A0A1H3N1Z4-F1
#
_entry.id   AF-A0A1H3N1Z4-F1
#
_cell.length_a   1.000
_cell.length_b   1.000
_cell.length_c   1.000
_cell.angle_alpha   90.00
_cell.angle_beta   90.00
_cell.angle_gamma   90.00
#
_symmetry.space_group_name_H-M   'P 1'
#
loop_
_entity.id
_entity.type
_entity.pdbx_description
1 polymer ?
#
loop_
_entity_poly.entity_id
_entity_poly.type
_entity_poly.pdbx_seq_one_letter_code
_entity_poly.pdbx_strand_id
1 'polypeptide(L)' 'MMEPLLFSIYGKENIIRQRPYEVYLINGFWYLAGTLPDDMLGGTFELIVEAQNGRVVELTHGK' A
#
# COMPACT_ATOMS: atom_id res chain seq x y z
N MET A 1 10.83 -4.98 1.73
CA MET A 1 10.49 -3.57 2.04
C MET A 1 9.92 -2.98 0.76
N MET A 2 8.60 -2.73 0.69
CA MET A 2 7.90 -2.35 -0.56
C MET A 2 7.82 -0.84 -0.79
N GLU A 3 8.13 -0.02 0.21
CA GLU A 3 8.05 1.44 0.12
C GLU A 3 8.85 2.05 -1.05
N PRO A 4 10.05 1.57 -1.43
CA PRO A 4 10.76 2.13 -2.58
C PRO A 4 9.97 2.04 -3.90
N LEU A 5 9.19 0.98 -4.10
CA LEU A 5 8.31 0.85 -5.25
C LEU A 5 7.20 1.92 -5.20
N LEU A 6 6.54 2.04 -4.05
CA LEU A 6 5.45 3.01 -3.86
C LEU A 6 5.96 4.46 -3.96
N PHE A 7 7.15 4.75 -3.44
CA PHE A 7 7.80 6.06 -3.54
C PHE A 7 8.07 6.46 -4.98
N SER A 8 8.46 5.48 -5.82
CA SER A 8 8.71 5.72 -7.25
C SER A 8 7.43 6.04 -8.03
N ILE A 9 6.25 5.60 -7.56
CA ILE A 9 4.98 5.74 -8.28
C ILE A 9 4.17 6.93 -7.75
N TYR A 10 4.07 7.07 -6.43
CA TYR A 10 3.17 8.02 -5.77
C TYR A 10 3.90 9.14 -5.02
N GLY A 11 5.24 9.11 -4.99
CA GLY A 11 6.06 10.07 -4.27
C GLY A 11 6.27 9.69 -2.80
N LYS A 12 7.50 9.90 -2.33
CA LYS A 12 7.92 9.52 -0.96
C LYS A 12 7.08 10.19 0.13
N GLU A 13 6.86 11.50 0.02
CA GLU A 13 6.12 12.26 1.04
C GLU A 13 4.67 11.82 1.12
N ASN A 14 4.03 11.54 -0.02
CA ASN A 14 2.65 11.04 -0.06
C ASN A 14 2.54 9.70 0.68
N ILE A 15 3.40 8.73 0.35
CA ILE A 15 3.36 7.39 0.95
C ILE A 15 3.68 7.42 2.45
N ILE A 16 4.64 8.24 2.89
CA ILE A 16 4.95 8.39 4.32
C ILE A 16 3.75 8.92 5.12
N ARG A 17 2.94 9.82 4.53
CA ARG A 17 1.75 10.39 5.19
C ARG A 17 0.62 9.39 5.37
N GLN A 18 0.63 8.29 4.63
CA GLN A 18 -0.37 7.22 4.73
C GLN A 18 0.00 6.16 5.77
N ARG A 19 1.00 6.42 6.62
CA ARG A 19 1.38 5.55 7.74
C ARG A 19 0.47 5.81 8.96
N PRO A 20 0.23 4.80 9.82
CA PRO A 20 0.70 3.42 9.71
C PRO A 20 0.01 2.67 8.56
N TYR A 21 0.67 1.66 8.00
CA TYR A 21 0.05 0.82 6.98
C TYR A 21 -0.70 -0.33 7.62
N GLU A 22 -1.84 -0.68 7.05
CA GLU A 22 -2.52 -1.93 7.35
C GLU A 22 -1.86 -3.06 6.55
N VAL A 23 -1.58 -4.18 7.22
CA VAL A 23 -0.89 -5.32 6.60
C VAL A 23 -1.58 -6.61 7.02
N TYR A 24 -2.01 -7.40 6.04
CA TYR A 24 -2.66 -8.68 6.26
C TYR A 24 -2.07 -9.77 5.37
N LEU A 25 -1.95 -10.98 5.90
CA LEU A 25 -1.65 -12.18 5.12
C LEU A 25 -2.95 -12.98 4.92
N ILE A 26 -3.44 -13.04 3.69
CA ILE A 26 -4.72 -13.67 3.36
C ILE A 26 -4.48 -14.65 2.21
N ASN A 27 -4.75 -15.94 2.44
CA ASN A 27 -4.67 -16.99 1.41
C ASN A 27 -3.34 -17.01 0.61
N GLY A 28 -2.21 -16.72 1.26
CA GLY A 28 -0.90 -16.69 0.61
C GLY A 28 -0.56 -15.39 -0.12
N PHE A 29 -1.36 -14.33 0.08
CA PHE A 29 -1.10 -13.00 -0.44
C PHE A 29 -0.93 -11.99 0.71
N TRP A 30 0.09 -11.15 0.60
CA TRP A 30 0.22 -9.97 1.41
C TRP A 30 -0.66 -8.87 0.82
N TYR A 31 -1.57 -8.34 1.63
CA TYR A 31 -2.29 -7.11 1.37
C TYR A 31 -1.66 -6.01 2.22
N LEU A 32 -1.33 -4.89 1.59
CA LEU A 32 -0.84 -3.68 2.24
C LEU A 32 -1.70 -2.50 1.80
N ALA A 33 -2.16 -1.70 2.76
CA ALA A 33 -2.88 -0.47 2.47
C ALA A 33 -2.37 0.70 3.30
N GLY A 34 -2.41 1.90 2.71
CA GLY A 34 -2.22 3.13 3.47
C GLY A 34 -3.44 3.43 4.34
N THR A 35 -3.24 4.17 5.42
CA THR A 35 -4.33 4.72 6.24
C THR A 35 -4.53 6.19 5.95
N LEU A 36 -5.77 6.66 6.11
CA LEU A 36 -6.14 8.06 5.99
C LEU A 36 -6.80 8.49 7.31
N PRO A 37 -6.38 9.62 7.91
CA PRO A 37 -7.08 10.18 9.06
C PRO A 37 -8.54 10.51 8.74
N ASP A 38 -9.43 10.36 9.72
CA ASP A 38 -10.89 10.56 9.56
C ASP A 38 -11.28 11.96 9.02
N ASP A 39 -10.42 12.96 9.19
CA ASP A 39 -10.63 14.34 8.76
C ASP A 39 -10.11 14.66 7.35
N MET A 40 -9.57 13.67 6.63
CA MET A 40 -9.08 13.83 5.27
C MET A 40 -10.00 13.17 4.24
N LEU A 41 -10.14 13.84 3.09
CA LEU A 41 -10.83 13.31 1.92
C LEU A 41 -9.82 12.78 0.91
N GLY A 42 -10.08 11.58 0.38
CA GLY A 42 -9.28 10.93 -0.64
C GLY A 42 -9.22 9.42 -0.42
N GLY A 43 -8.38 8.73 -1.18
CA GLY A 43 -8.01 7.34 -0.91
C GLY A 43 -6.52 7.15 -0.67
N THR A 44 -6.15 5.91 -0.38
CA THR A 44 -4.78 5.47 -0.11
C THR A 44 -4.33 4.44 -1.14
N PHE A 45 -3.05 4.07 -1.11
CA PHE A 45 -2.60 2.93 -1.92
C PHE A 45 -3.16 1.62 -1.36
N GLU A 46 -3.41 0.66 -2.25
CA GLU A 46 -3.63 -0.75 -1.92
C GLU A 46 -2.69 -1.60 -2.77
N LEU A 47 -2.00 -2.55 -2.15
CA LEU A 47 -0.97 -3.37 -2.79
C LEU A 47 -1.17 -4.83 -2.41
N ILE A 48 -1.28 -5.69 -3.42
CA ILE A 48 -1.39 -7.15 -3.26
C ILE A 48 -0.13 -7.80 -3.82
N VAL A 49 0.50 -8.66 -3.01
CA VAL A 49 1.76 -9.34 -3.34
C VAL A 49 1.66 -10.82 -3.03
N GLU A 50 2.11 -11.69 -3.94
CA GLU A 50 2.26 -13.12 -3.64
C GLU A 50 3.31 -13.34 -2.53
N ALA A 51 2.92 -14.02 -1.45
CA ALA A 51 3.83 -14.25 -0.32
C ALA A 51 5.00 -15.18 -0.66
N GLN A 52 4.85 -16.03 -1.67
CA GLN A 52 5.85 -17.04 -2.04
C GLN A 52 7.07 -16.46 -2.76
N ASN A 53 6.86 -15.46 -3.61
CA ASN A 53 7.89 -14.94 -4.53
C ASN A 53 7.99 -13.40 -4.55
N GLY A 54 7.13 -12.70 -3.82
CA GLY A 54 7.13 -11.24 -3.78
C GLY A 54 6.61 -10.57 -5.05
N ARG A 55 5.96 -11.32 -5.96
CA ARG A 55 5.38 -10.78 -7.19
C ARG A 55 4.21 -9.87 -6.85
N VAL A 56 4.26 -8.63 -7.33
CA VAL A 56 3.13 -7.70 -7.27
C VAL A 56 2.01 -8.25 -8.15
N VAL A 57 0.87 -8.51 -7.53
CA VAL A 57 -0.35 -8.98 -8.20
C VAL A 57 -1.16 -7.78 -8.66
N GLU A 58 -1.31 -6.80 -7.77
CA GLU A 58 -2.13 -5.63 -7.99
C GLU A 58 -1.57 -4.44 -7.19
N LEU A 59 -1.67 -3.25 -7.78
CA LEU A 59 -1.36 -1.99 -7.13
C LEU A 59 -2.38 -0.94 -7.60
N THR A 60 -3.19 -0.44 -6.66
CA THR A 60 -4.22 0.57 -6.91
C THR A 60 -4.06 1.75 -5.94
N HIS A 61 -4.76 2.84 -6.23
CA HIS A 61 -4.86 3.98 -5.31
C HIS A 61 -6.31 4.48 -5.34
N GLY A 62 -6.97 4.44 -4.19
CA GLY A 62 -8.31 5.01 -4.04
C GLY A 62 -8.27 6.51 -4.34
N LYS A 63 -9.28 7.02 -5.05
CA LYS A 63 -9.44 8.46 -5.27
C LYS A 63 -10.29 9.09 -4.18
#